data_AF-A0A3S1HCY5-F1
#
_entry.id   AF-A0A3S1HCY5-F1
#
_cell.length_a   1.000
_cell.length_b   1.000
_cell.length_c   1.000
_cell.angle_alpha   90.00
_cell.angle_beta   90.00
_cell.angle_gamma   90.00
#
_symmetry.space_group_name_H-M   'P 1'
#
loop_
_entity.id
_entity.type
_entity.pdbx_description
1 polymer ?
#
loop_
_entity_poly.entity_id
_entity_poly.type
_entity_poly.pdbx_seq_one_letter_code
_entity_poly.pdbx_strand_id
1 'polypeptide(L)'
;MMWSYDWWREALESPHEIGRKLKIHEDEPQPGFYRKRAHKDGPWVPVAIWPTDAGMVATVANRRVDANSTWTFCCEHPVSEEIYRAVAAGGQWPDDPPAIGHNLPKSDDPHEALSAEFLAETELAVTFLRKPIQTKDDADRAAVWSKRLATIAKRATDLHKVEKQPHLDAGRAVDDKWRGLKEDADALSKKLKRHLDDFLREQDRIEQERQRKAREEADKVRREAEAAALKAAEAAAAPGVASNFAEEAAREADRLAEKAADAQRDTEARNSGAGRTGAKVSLRTFVTAEITDYDALVMALKDRPEVREVIQTLANRAAKSGVQVPGMKAVEERRAA
;
A
#
# COMPACT_ATOMS: atom_id res chain seq x y z
N MET A 1 1.59 43.40 -56.62
CA MET A 1 1.41 43.67 -55.17
C MET A 1 2.73 43.33 -54.49
N MET A 2 3.41 44.30 -53.90
CA MET A 2 4.69 44.05 -53.22
C MET A 2 4.35 43.53 -51.82
N TRP A 3 4.51 42.23 -51.62
CA TRP A 3 4.25 41.60 -50.33
C TRP A 3 5.33 42.01 -49.34
N SER A 4 4.92 42.53 -48.18
CA SER A 4 5.84 43.01 -47.15
C SER A 4 5.90 42.06 -45.96
N TYR A 5 7.09 41.93 -45.36
CA TYR A 5 7.33 41.17 -44.13
C TYR A 5 7.15 42.03 -42.87
N ASP A 6 6.58 43.23 -43.00
CA ASP A 6 6.46 44.20 -41.90
C ASP A 6 5.64 43.65 -40.73
N TRP A 7 4.52 42.98 -41.01
CA TRP A 7 3.69 42.37 -39.96
C TRP A 7 4.48 41.37 -39.13
N TRP A 8 5.25 40.49 -39.76
CA TRP A 8 6.09 39.49 -39.07
C TRP A 8 7.20 40.14 -38.26
N ARG A 9 7.85 41.19 -38.79
CA ARG A 9 8.90 41.93 -38.06
C ARG A 9 8.34 42.63 -36.83
N GLU A 10 7.19 43.27 -36.94
CA GLU A 10 6.52 43.92 -35.81
C GLU A 10 6.01 42.89 -34.79
N ALA A 11 5.50 41.74 -35.25
CA ALA A 11 5.08 40.63 -34.38
C ALA A 11 6.25 40.03 -33.61
N LEU A 12 7.46 39.98 -34.19
CA LEU A 12 8.68 39.53 -33.52
C LEU A 12 9.16 40.52 -32.46
N GLU A 13 9.15 41.81 -32.77
CA GLU A 13 9.60 42.85 -31.86
C GLU A 13 8.62 43.06 -30.70
N SER A 14 7.32 42.96 -30.99
CA SER A 14 6.24 43.19 -30.02
C SER A 14 5.19 42.07 -30.02
N PRO A 15 5.51 40.85 -29.54
CA PRO A 15 4.56 39.72 -29.55
C PRO A 15 3.26 39.97 -28.76
N HIS A 16 3.30 40.87 -27.78
CA HIS A 16 2.14 41.23 -26.96
C HIS A 16 1.12 42.13 -27.68
N GLU A 17 1.45 42.67 -28.86
CA GLU A 17 0.56 43.47 -29.71
C GLU A 17 -0.20 42.63 -30.74
N ILE A 18 0.13 41.33 -30.86
CA ILE A 18 -0.59 40.36 -31.67
C ILE A 18 -2.03 40.22 -31.15
N GLY A 19 -3.00 40.34 -32.06
CA GLY A 19 -4.43 40.36 -31.74
C GLY A 19 -4.94 41.71 -31.21
N ARG A 20 -4.06 42.69 -30.96
CA ARG A 20 -4.41 44.06 -30.53
C ARG A 20 -4.23 45.06 -31.67
N LYS A 21 -2.99 45.51 -31.88
CA LYS A 21 -2.63 46.39 -33.00
C LYS A 21 -2.40 45.58 -34.27
N LEU A 22 -1.74 44.44 -34.13
CA LEU A 22 -1.52 43.47 -35.20
C LEU A 22 -2.75 42.56 -35.29
N LYS A 23 -3.74 43.00 -36.08
CA LYS A 23 -4.98 42.22 -36.29
C LYS A 23 -4.68 40.92 -37.02
N ILE A 24 -5.38 39.87 -36.61
CA ILE A 24 -5.34 38.54 -37.23
C ILE A 24 -6.67 38.34 -37.96
N HIS A 25 -6.59 38.12 -39.27
CA HIS A 25 -7.73 37.74 -40.11
C HIS A 25 -7.45 36.35 -40.70
N GLU A 26 -8.41 35.43 -40.59
CA GLU A 26 -8.22 34.02 -40.99
C GLU A 26 -7.90 33.87 -42.48
N ASP A 27 -8.46 34.74 -43.31
CA ASP A 27 -8.29 34.74 -44.78
C ASP A 27 -7.12 35.62 -45.27
N GLU A 28 -6.34 36.22 -44.35
CA GLU A 28 -5.21 37.11 -44.69
C GLU A 28 -3.88 36.62 -44.07
N PRO A 29 -3.31 35.52 -44.59
CA PRO A 29 -2.04 34.99 -44.10
C PRO A 29 -0.90 35.99 -44.38
N GLN A 30 -0.12 36.30 -43.34
CA GLN A 30 1.00 37.24 -43.44
C GLN A 30 2.32 36.49 -43.69
N PRO A 31 3.15 36.93 -44.66
CA PRO A 31 4.42 36.29 -44.94
C PRO A 31 5.40 36.47 -43.77
N GLY A 32 6.15 35.42 -43.46
CA GLY A 32 7.02 35.38 -42.29
C GLY A 32 7.40 33.99 -41.83
N PHE A 33 8.09 33.93 -40.70
CA PHE A 33 8.57 32.71 -40.08
C PHE A 33 7.93 32.54 -38.69
N TYR A 34 7.35 31.36 -38.47
CA TYR A 34 6.54 31.06 -37.31
C TYR A 34 6.82 29.64 -36.79
N ARG A 35 6.20 29.30 -35.66
CA ARG A 35 6.09 27.92 -35.18
C ARG A 35 4.66 27.57 -34.84
N LYS A 36 4.28 26.31 -34.99
CA LYS A 36 3.00 25.79 -34.48
C LYS A 36 3.17 24.42 -33.85
N ARG A 37 2.21 23.99 -33.04
CA ARG A 37 2.18 22.59 -32.58
C ARG A 37 1.72 21.68 -33.72
N ALA A 38 2.37 20.53 -33.88
CA ALA A 38 2.01 19.56 -34.92
C ALA A 38 0.59 18.98 -34.75
N HIS A 39 0.14 18.87 -33.51
CA HIS A 39 -1.21 18.47 -33.07
C HIS A 39 -1.41 18.99 -31.63
N LYS A 40 -2.60 18.80 -31.05
CA LYS A 40 -2.85 19.13 -29.64
C LYS A 40 -1.81 18.42 -28.76
N ASP A 41 -1.07 19.19 -27.96
CA ASP A 41 0.06 18.73 -27.12
C ASP A 41 1.28 18.13 -27.86
N GLY A 42 1.33 18.27 -29.18
CA GLY A 42 2.45 17.83 -30.02
C GLY A 42 3.65 18.78 -30.02
N PRO A 43 4.78 18.37 -30.62
CA PRO A 43 5.99 19.17 -30.69
C PRO A 43 5.79 20.42 -31.57
N TRP A 44 6.60 21.45 -31.29
CA TRP A 44 6.69 22.64 -32.14
C TRP A 44 7.33 22.28 -33.48
N VAL A 45 6.69 22.70 -34.57
CA VAL A 45 7.18 22.52 -35.95
C VAL A 45 7.39 23.87 -36.62
N PRO A 46 8.46 24.03 -37.42
CA PRO A 46 8.75 25.29 -38.09
C PRO A 46 7.75 25.53 -39.22
N VAL A 47 7.29 26.77 -39.33
CA VAL A 47 6.35 27.23 -40.35
C VAL A 47 6.93 28.43 -41.07
N ALA A 48 6.90 28.42 -42.40
CA ALA A 48 7.22 29.61 -43.20
C ALA A 48 6.10 29.88 -44.19
N ILE A 49 5.70 31.14 -44.30
CA ILE A 49 4.68 31.63 -45.22
C ILE A 49 5.35 32.63 -46.16
N TRP A 50 5.17 32.46 -47.47
CA TRP A 50 5.72 33.39 -48.45
C TRP A 50 4.82 33.53 -49.68
N PRO A 51 4.90 34.66 -50.39
CA PRO A 51 4.15 34.88 -51.61
C PRO A 51 4.73 34.10 -52.81
N THR A 52 3.86 33.66 -53.70
CA THR A 52 4.20 33.09 -55.02
C THR A 52 3.29 33.67 -56.11
N ASP A 53 3.58 33.38 -57.38
CA ASP A 53 2.75 33.81 -58.52
C ASP A 53 1.32 33.27 -58.48
N ALA A 54 1.09 32.18 -57.73
CA ALA A 54 -0.21 31.55 -57.54
C ALA A 54 -0.90 31.93 -56.21
N GLY A 55 -0.35 32.89 -55.44
CA GLY A 55 -0.86 33.30 -54.13
C GLY A 55 0.08 32.94 -52.97
N MET A 56 -0.44 32.98 -51.75
CA MET A 56 0.31 32.66 -50.53
C MET A 56 0.47 31.15 -50.35
N VAL A 57 1.68 30.72 -49.99
CA VAL A 57 1.98 29.32 -49.70
C VAL A 57 2.66 29.20 -48.36
N ALA A 58 2.40 28.10 -47.66
CA ALA A 58 3.06 27.79 -46.41
C ALA A 58 3.86 26.49 -46.52
N THR A 59 4.93 26.38 -45.75
CA THR A 59 5.52 25.08 -45.41
C THR A 59 5.47 24.85 -43.92
N VAL A 60 5.16 23.62 -43.53
CA VAL A 60 5.15 23.14 -42.15
C VAL A 60 6.05 21.91 -42.09
N ALA A 61 7.13 21.96 -41.31
CA ALA A 61 8.12 20.89 -41.23
C ALA A 61 8.55 20.37 -42.62
N ASN A 62 8.94 21.29 -43.51
CA ASN A 62 9.36 21.02 -44.90
C ASN A 62 8.27 20.40 -45.82
N ARG A 63 7.00 20.37 -45.40
CA ARG A 63 5.87 19.98 -46.26
C ARG A 63 5.06 21.21 -46.68
N ARG A 64 4.78 21.34 -47.97
CA ARG A 64 3.94 22.42 -48.51
C ARG A 64 2.48 22.20 -48.10
N VAL A 65 1.87 23.23 -47.56
CA VAL A 65 0.47 23.26 -47.13
C VAL A 65 -0.19 24.57 -47.57
N ASP A 66 -1.51 24.61 -47.52
CA ASP A 66 -2.27 25.83 -47.74
C ASP A 66 -2.03 26.85 -46.61
N ALA A 67 -1.79 28.11 -46.98
CA ALA A 67 -1.43 29.16 -46.02
C ALA A 67 -2.60 29.51 -45.10
N ASN A 68 -3.82 29.62 -45.63
CA ASN A 68 -5.02 29.94 -44.85
C ASN A 68 -5.27 28.87 -43.77
N SER A 69 -5.13 27.58 -44.13
CA SER A 69 -5.31 26.47 -43.19
C SER A 69 -4.31 26.42 -42.02
N THR A 70 -3.18 27.13 -42.12
CA THR A 70 -2.10 27.09 -41.12
C THR A 70 -1.95 28.39 -40.34
N TRP A 71 -2.36 29.52 -40.93
CA TRP A 71 -2.17 30.86 -40.40
C TRP A 71 -2.67 31.06 -38.97
N THR A 72 -3.92 30.68 -38.70
CA THR A 72 -4.53 30.82 -37.36
C THR A 72 -3.81 30.02 -36.27
N PHE A 73 -3.06 28.98 -36.65
CA PHE A 73 -2.31 28.13 -35.72
C PHE A 73 -0.87 28.60 -35.47
N CYS A 74 -0.35 29.54 -36.26
CA CYS A 74 1.05 29.99 -36.16
C CYS A 74 1.22 31.50 -35.95
N CYS A 75 0.21 32.32 -36.26
CA CYS A 75 0.28 33.79 -36.20
C CYS A 75 0.68 34.35 -34.82
N GLU A 76 0.32 33.68 -33.72
CA GLU A 76 0.70 34.09 -32.35
C GLU A 76 2.14 33.70 -31.95
N HIS A 77 2.86 32.99 -32.81
CA HIS A 77 4.17 32.42 -32.49
C HIS A 77 5.21 32.73 -33.57
N PRO A 78 5.51 34.01 -33.82
CA PRO A 78 6.57 34.39 -34.74
C PRO A 78 7.94 33.96 -34.19
N VAL A 79 8.83 33.53 -35.10
CA VAL A 79 10.23 33.21 -34.78
C VAL A 79 11.18 33.94 -35.72
N SER A 80 12.41 34.20 -35.29
CA SER A 80 13.41 34.81 -36.17
C SER A 80 13.71 33.88 -37.34
N GLU A 81 14.11 34.46 -38.48
CA GLU A 81 14.50 33.69 -39.66
C GLU A 81 15.67 32.75 -39.35
N GLU A 82 16.62 33.17 -38.52
CA GLU A 82 17.74 32.35 -38.06
C GLU A 82 17.27 31.12 -37.29
N ILE A 83 16.36 31.30 -36.31
CA ILE A 83 15.78 30.17 -35.55
C ILE A 83 15.01 29.24 -36.48
N TYR A 84 14.18 29.79 -37.37
CA TYR A 84 13.46 28.97 -38.35
C TYR A 84 14.41 28.14 -39.21
N ARG A 85 15.45 28.76 -39.78
CA ARG A 85 16.41 28.07 -40.65
C ARG A 85 17.18 27.00 -39.89
N ALA A 86 17.59 27.27 -38.65
CA ALA A 86 18.25 26.29 -37.79
C ALA A 86 17.36 25.07 -37.53
N VAL A 87 16.09 25.28 -37.14
CA VAL A 87 15.16 24.18 -36.86
C VAL A 87 14.72 23.44 -38.12
N ALA A 88 14.50 24.16 -39.22
CA ALA A 88 14.14 23.56 -40.52
C ALA A 88 15.27 22.67 -41.08
N ALA A 89 16.53 22.96 -40.74
CA ALA A 89 17.70 22.15 -41.05
C ALA A 89 17.90 20.95 -40.09
N GLY A 90 16.99 20.73 -39.13
CA GLY A 90 17.06 19.65 -38.15
C GLY A 90 17.68 20.03 -36.80
N GLY A 91 17.91 21.33 -36.57
CA GLY A 91 18.29 21.86 -35.26
C GLY A 91 17.13 21.86 -34.27
N GLN A 92 17.45 22.19 -33.02
CA GLN A 92 16.49 22.22 -31.92
C GLN A 92 15.99 23.65 -31.63
N TRP A 93 14.79 23.77 -31.05
CA TRP A 93 14.28 25.05 -30.58
C TRP A 93 15.12 25.60 -29.42
N PRO A 94 15.42 26.92 -29.37
CA PRO A 94 16.25 27.51 -28.32
C PRO A 94 15.68 27.36 -26.90
N ASP A 95 14.36 27.27 -26.78
CA ASP A 95 13.61 27.06 -25.54
C ASP A 95 13.48 25.57 -25.15
N ASP A 96 13.82 24.64 -26.04
CA ASP A 96 13.87 23.23 -25.68
C ASP A 96 15.20 22.89 -24.97
N PRO A 97 15.19 21.97 -23.99
CA PRO A 97 16.42 21.48 -23.39
C PRO A 97 17.24 20.68 -24.42
N PRO A 98 18.58 20.79 -24.44
CA PRO A 98 19.42 20.12 -25.44
C PRO A 98 19.05 18.65 -25.64
N ALA A 99 18.79 18.26 -26.88
CA ALA A 99 18.46 16.90 -27.27
C ALA A 99 19.74 16.07 -27.24
N ILE A 100 19.73 14.97 -26.47
CA ILE A 100 20.75 13.95 -26.60
C ILE A 100 20.41 13.18 -27.88
N GLY A 101 21.33 13.21 -28.84
CA GLY A 101 21.14 12.60 -30.15
C GLY A 101 20.76 11.12 -30.06
N HIS A 102 20.00 10.65 -31.04
CA HIS A 102 19.55 9.26 -31.25
C HIS A 102 20.68 8.24 -31.48
N ASN A 103 21.86 8.45 -30.89
CA ASN A 103 23.09 7.71 -31.12
C ASN A 103 23.57 6.96 -29.87
N LEU A 104 22.67 6.65 -28.94
CA LEU A 104 22.93 5.60 -27.96
C LEU A 104 23.09 4.27 -28.70
N PRO A 105 24.09 3.43 -28.34
CA PRO A 105 24.20 2.10 -28.92
C PRO A 105 22.88 1.35 -28.68
N LYS A 106 22.31 0.77 -29.73
CA LYS A 106 21.15 -0.12 -29.60
C LYS A 106 21.62 -1.37 -28.85
N SER A 107 21.50 -1.38 -27.52
CA SER A 107 21.56 -2.63 -26.78
C SER A 107 20.29 -3.42 -27.12
N ASP A 108 20.45 -4.72 -27.38
CA ASP A 108 19.33 -5.64 -27.57
C ASP A 108 18.59 -5.90 -26.25
N ASP A 109 19.16 -5.52 -25.10
CA ASP A 109 18.51 -5.54 -23.79
C ASP A 109 17.74 -4.22 -23.53
N PRO A 110 16.39 -4.27 -23.43
CA PRO A 110 15.58 -3.10 -23.09
C PRO A 110 15.95 -2.44 -21.76
N HIS A 111 16.42 -3.20 -20.78
CA HIS A 111 16.81 -2.68 -19.47
C HIS A 111 18.09 -1.85 -19.56
N GLU A 112 19.12 -2.36 -20.24
CA GLU A 112 20.37 -1.62 -20.49
C GLU A 112 20.13 -0.37 -21.33
N ALA A 113 19.32 -0.48 -22.39
CA ALA A 113 18.97 0.66 -23.23
C ALA A 113 18.27 1.77 -22.44
N LEU A 114 17.31 1.42 -21.59
CA LEU A 114 16.58 2.38 -20.77
C LEU A 114 17.45 2.96 -19.64
N SER A 115 18.37 2.16 -19.09
CA SER A 115 19.34 2.61 -18.08
C SER A 115 20.31 3.65 -18.64
N ALA A 116 20.79 3.45 -19.87
CA ALA A 116 21.65 4.41 -20.55
C ALA A 116 20.90 5.72 -20.88
N GLU A 117 19.64 5.63 -21.33
CA GLU A 117 18.76 6.80 -21.54
C GLU A 117 18.54 7.58 -20.23
N PHE A 118 18.26 6.89 -19.12
CA PHE A 118 18.09 7.50 -17.80
C PHE A 118 19.35 8.21 -17.32
N LEU A 119 20.52 7.57 -17.45
CA LEU A 119 21.78 8.15 -17.02
C LEU A 119 22.06 9.45 -17.77
N ALA A 120 21.88 9.44 -19.09
CA ALA A 120 22.12 10.60 -19.95
C ALA A 120 21.19 11.78 -19.62
N GLU A 121 19.89 11.53 -19.45
CA GLU A 121 18.92 12.57 -19.05
C GLU A 121 19.18 13.08 -17.61
N THR A 122 19.64 12.20 -16.71
CA THR A 122 19.97 12.58 -15.32
C THR A 122 21.16 13.51 -15.24
N GLU A 123 22.24 13.24 -16.00
CA GLU A 123 23.43 14.11 -16.01
C GLU A 123 23.08 15.55 -16.44
N LEU A 124 22.23 15.70 -17.46
CA LEU A 124 21.76 17.00 -17.92
C LEU A 124 20.82 17.67 -16.92
N ALA A 125 19.84 16.94 -16.39
CA ALA A 125 18.89 17.47 -15.43
C ALA A 125 19.58 17.91 -14.13
N VAL A 126 20.52 17.12 -13.60
CA VAL A 126 21.33 17.48 -12.43
C VAL A 126 22.18 18.72 -12.70
N THR A 127 22.76 18.82 -13.89
CA THR A 127 23.53 20.02 -14.28
C THR A 127 22.64 21.26 -14.33
N PHE A 128 21.43 21.14 -14.89
CA PHE A 128 20.44 22.22 -14.94
C PHE A 128 20.00 22.66 -13.54
N LEU A 129 19.74 21.72 -12.63
CA LEU A 129 19.33 21.99 -11.24
C LEU A 129 20.37 22.75 -10.40
N ARG A 130 21.63 22.83 -10.84
CA ARG A 130 22.67 23.63 -10.15
C ARG A 130 22.40 25.13 -10.18
N LYS A 131 21.58 25.61 -11.12
CA LYS A 131 21.20 27.02 -11.23
C LYS A 131 19.74 27.19 -10.80
N PRO A 132 19.39 28.26 -10.07
CA PRO A 132 18.00 28.55 -9.78
C PRO A 132 17.24 28.85 -11.08
N ILE A 133 15.99 28.40 -11.15
CA ILE A 133 15.06 28.75 -12.24
C ILE A 133 14.70 30.23 -12.07
N GLN A 134 15.08 31.08 -13.03
CA GLN A 134 14.85 32.53 -12.96
C GLN A 134 13.93 33.04 -14.06
N THR A 135 13.81 32.29 -15.16
CA THR A 135 13.03 32.70 -16.33
C THR A 135 11.90 31.71 -16.63
N LYS A 136 10.93 32.14 -17.44
CA LYS A 136 9.89 31.25 -17.96
C LYS A 136 10.50 30.12 -18.81
N ASP A 137 11.52 30.41 -19.59
CA ASP A 137 12.21 29.41 -20.42
C ASP A 137 12.95 28.37 -19.56
N ASP A 138 13.51 28.76 -18.41
CA ASP A 138 14.04 27.79 -17.44
C ASP A 138 12.93 26.87 -16.90
N ALA A 139 11.78 27.44 -16.56
CA ALA A 139 10.64 26.66 -16.07
C ALA A 139 10.09 25.69 -17.12
N ASP A 140 10.00 26.14 -18.38
CA ASP A 140 9.54 25.31 -19.50
C ASP A 140 10.54 24.16 -19.77
N ARG A 141 11.85 24.42 -19.75
CA ARG A 141 12.89 23.37 -19.84
C ARG A 141 12.81 22.37 -18.70
N ALA A 142 12.62 22.84 -17.46
CA ALA A 142 12.43 21.97 -16.30
C ALA A 142 11.22 21.05 -16.45
N ALA A 143 10.09 21.58 -16.95
CA ALA A 143 8.89 20.81 -17.20
C ALA A 143 9.09 19.73 -18.27
N VAL A 144 9.85 20.01 -19.33
CA VAL A 144 10.19 19.03 -20.37
C VAL A 144 11.06 17.91 -19.80
N TRP A 145 12.12 18.23 -19.05
CA TRP A 145 12.95 17.19 -18.40
C TRP A 145 12.15 16.35 -17.40
N SER A 146 11.29 16.97 -16.59
CA SER A 146 10.38 16.25 -15.69
C SER A 146 9.54 15.21 -16.46
N LYS A 147 8.92 15.61 -17.58
CA LYS A 147 8.11 14.72 -18.42
C LYS A 147 8.94 13.57 -19.01
N ARG A 148 10.18 13.82 -19.45
CA ARG A 148 11.08 12.78 -19.99
C ARG A 148 11.43 11.74 -18.93
N LEU A 149 11.87 12.19 -17.75
CA LEU A 149 12.18 11.30 -16.62
C LEU A 149 10.95 10.49 -16.17
N ALA A 150 9.77 11.11 -16.11
CA ALA A 150 8.52 10.41 -15.81
C ALA A 150 8.19 9.34 -16.87
N THR A 151 8.48 9.60 -18.15
CA THR A 151 8.29 8.64 -19.24
C THR A 151 9.23 7.45 -19.11
N ILE A 152 10.50 7.69 -18.77
CA ILE A 152 11.49 6.64 -18.50
C ILE A 152 11.03 5.75 -17.33
N ALA A 153 10.58 6.35 -16.22
CA ALA A 153 10.07 5.61 -15.07
C ALA A 153 8.84 4.74 -15.42
N LYS A 154 7.92 5.27 -16.24
CA LYS A 154 6.77 4.51 -16.74
C LYS A 154 7.21 3.32 -17.59
N ARG A 155 8.12 3.52 -18.55
CA ARG A 155 8.66 2.44 -19.40
C ARG A 155 9.34 1.35 -18.57
N ALA A 156 10.11 1.73 -17.55
CA ALA A 156 10.74 0.77 -16.63
C ALA A 156 9.69 -0.08 -15.89
N THR A 157 8.61 0.55 -15.41
CA THR A 157 7.50 -0.15 -14.75
C THR A 157 6.81 -1.14 -15.69
N ASP A 158 6.57 -0.74 -16.93
CA ASP A 158 5.92 -1.55 -17.95
C ASP A 158 6.80 -2.76 -18.34
N LEU A 159 8.10 -2.56 -18.57
CA LEU A 159 9.06 -3.63 -18.87
C LEU A 159 9.17 -4.62 -17.70
N HIS A 160 9.37 -4.12 -16.48
CA HIS A 160 9.41 -4.97 -15.28
C HIS A 160 8.14 -5.79 -15.11
N LYS A 161 6.96 -5.22 -15.39
CA LYS A 161 5.69 -5.96 -15.33
C LYS A 161 5.69 -7.11 -16.34
N VAL A 162 6.10 -6.88 -17.58
CA VAL A 162 6.16 -7.89 -18.63
C VAL A 162 7.14 -9.01 -18.26
N GLU A 163 8.35 -8.66 -17.82
CA GLU A 163 9.37 -9.63 -17.39
C GLU A 163 8.93 -10.47 -16.18
N LYS A 164 8.26 -9.84 -15.21
CA LYS A 164 7.83 -10.50 -13.98
C LYS A 164 6.57 -11.35 -14.16
N GLN A 165 5.72 -11.05 -15.15
CA GLN A 165 4.42 -11.70 -15.32
C GLN A 165 4.51 -13.23 -15.43
N PRO A 166 5.40 -13.83 -16.25
CA PRO A 166 5.53 -15.29 -16.34
C PRO A 166 5.90 -15.95 -15.02
N HIS A 167 6.73 -15.29 -14.19
CA HIS A 167 7.12 -15.81 -12.88
C HIS A 167 5.98 -15.74 -11.87
N LEU A 168 5.16 -14.69 -11.91
CA LEU A 168 3.94 -14.60 -11.09
C LEU A 168 2.93 -15.68 -11.50
N ASP A 169 2.75 -15.91 -12.80
CA ASP A 169 1.82 -16.92 -13.29
C ASP A 169 2.31 -18.34 -12.99
N ALA A 170 3.62 -18.59 -13.10
CA ALA A 170 4.23 -19.84 -12.65
C ALA A 170 4.05 -20.06 -11.14
N GLY A 171 4.24 -19.01 -10.33
CA GLY A 171 3.98 -19.05 -8.89
C GLY A 171 2.53 -19.40 -8.57
N ARG A 172 1.57 -18.71 -9.23
CA ARG A 172 0.13 -19.00 -9.10
C ARG A 172 -0.22 -20.42 -9.50
N ALA A 173 0.34 -20.94 -10.58
CA ALA A 173 0.10 -22.30 -11.01
C ALA A 173 0.58 -23.33 -9.96
N VAL A 174 1.71 -23.07 -9.30
CA VAL A 174 2.17 -23.89 -8.17
C VAL A 174 1.21 -23.76 -6.99
N ASP A 175 0.83 -22.53 -6.62
CA ASP A 175 -0.10 -22.30 -5.51
C ASP A 175 -1.43 -23.03 -5.73
N ASP A 176 -2.00 -22.92 -6.92
CA ASP A 176 -3.27 -23.55 -7.28
C ASP A 176 -3.18 -25.07 -7.29
N LYS A 177 -2.07 -25.65 -7.76
CA LYS A 177 -1.81 -27.10 -7.68
C LYS A 177 -1.88 -27.61 -6.23
N TRP A 178 -1.42 -26.82 -5.27
CA TRP A 178 -1.37 -27.21 -3.86
C TRP A 178 -2.56 -26.73 -3.03
N ARG A 179 -3.37 -25.79 -3.57
CA ARG A 179 -4.46 -25.13 -2.84
C ARG A 179 -5.45 -26.13 -2.26
N GLY A 180 -6.02 -27.01 -3.08
CA GLY A 180 -6.97 -28.02 -2.62
C GLY A 180 -6.36 -28.94 -1.55
N LEU A 181 -5.14 -29.43 -1.76
CA LEU A 181 -4.46 -30.27 -0.77
C LEU A 181 -4.20 -29.57 0.57
N LYS A 182 -3.95 -28.26 0.57
CA LYS A 182 -3.74 -27.48 1.80
C LYS A 182 -5.08 -27.13 2.46
N GLU A 183 -5.98 -26.53 1.70
CA GLU A 183 -7.23 -25.95 2.20
C GLU A 183 -8.27 -27.02 2.50
N ASP A 184 -8.48 -28.00 1.61
CA ASP A 184 -9.50 -29.04 1.83
C ASP A 184 -9.09 -30.01 2.95
N ALA A 185 -7.81 -30.37 3.03
CA ALA A 185 -7.31 -31.22 4.10
C ALA A 185 -7.38 -30.53 5.47
N ASP A 186 -7.02 -29.24 5.54
CA ASP A 186 -7.18 -28.44 6.76
C ASP A 186 -8.66 -28.27 7.12
N ALA A 187 -9.52 -27.96 6.15
CA ALA A 187 -10.95 -27.83 6.36
C ALA A 187 -11.58 -29.13 6.85
N LEU A 188 -11.24 -30.28 6.25
CA LEU A 188 -11.71 -31.59 6.68
C LEU A 188 -11.17 -31.96 8.07
N SER A 189 -9.89 -31.69 8.35
CA SER A 189 -9.30 -31.89 9.69
C SER A 189 -10.04 -31.06 10.75
N LYS A 190 -10.34 -29.79 10.46
CA LYS A 190 -11.14 -28.93 11.34
C LYS A 190 -12.56 -29.46 11.54
N LYS A 191 -13.21 -29.96 10.48
CA LYS A 191 -14.55 -30.59 10.57
C LYS A 191 -14.52 -31.83 11.46
N LEU A 192 -13.52 -32.70 11.29
CA LEU A 192 -13.35 -33.89 12.14
C LEU A 192 -13.14 -33.52 13.61
N LYS A 193 -12.30 -32.51 13.90
CA LYS A 193 -12.14 -31.99 15.27
C LYS A 193 -13.45 -31.44 15.84
N ARG A 194 -14.22 -30.69 15.05
CA ARG A 194 -15.55 -30.20 15.48
C ARG A 194 -16.52 -31.34 15.79
N HIS A 195 -16.48 -32.44 15.02
CA HIS A 195 -17.27 -33.63 15.34
C HIS A 195 -16.84 -34.31 16.64
N LEU A 196 -15.59 -34.15 17.07
CA LEU A 196 -15.11 -34.64 18.36
C LEU A 196 -15.53 -33.74 19.52
N ASP A 197 -15.93 -32.48 19.28
CA ASP A 197 -16.27 -31.53 20.35
C ASP A 197 -17.39 -32.07 21.24
N ASP A 198 -18.44 -32.65 20.66
CA ASP A 198 -19.57 -33.19 21.45
C ASP A 198 -19.16 -34.38 22.30
N PHE A 199 -18.32 -35.27 21.77
CA PHE A 199 -17.77 -36.38 22.54
C PHE A 199 -16.87 -35.88 23.67
N LEU A 200 -15.98 -34.91 23.40
CA LEU A 200 -15.08 -34.36 24.40
C LEU A 200 -15.82 -33.56 25.48
N ARG A 201 -16.89 -32.83 25.12
CA ARG A 201 -17.79 -32.18 26.10
C ARG A 201 -18.46 -33.19 27.00
N GLU A 202 -18.92 -34.32 26.45
CA GLU A 202 -19.51 -35.38 27.25
C GLU A 202 -18.47 -36.05 28.18
N GLN A 203 -17.25 -36.30 27.70
CA GLN A 203 -16.16 -36.79 28.55
C GLN A 203 -15.82 -35.79 29.66
N ASP A 204 -15.81 -34.49 29.36
CA ASP A 204 -15.61 -33.45 30.36
C ASP A 204 -16.73 -33.42 31.39
N ARG A 205 -17.99 -33.56 30.96
CA ARG A 205 -19.16 -33.66 31.86
C ARG A 205 -19.04 -34.86 32.81
N ILE A 206 -18.64 -36.03 32.30
CA ILE A 206 -18.44 -37.25 33.10
C ILE A 206 -17.32 -37.04 34.12
N GLU A 207 -16.20 -36.44 33.73
CA GLU A 207 -15.08 -36.17 34.63
C GLU A 207 -15.45 -35.10 35.68
N GLN A 208 -16.20 -34.07 35.31
CA GLN A 208 -16.72 -33.08 36.27
C GLN A 208 -17.69 -33.73 37.27
N GLU A 209 -18.55 -34.65 36.83
CA GLU A 209 -19.43 -35.39 37.74
C GLU A 209 -18.64 -36.32 38.67
N ARG A 210 -17.62 -37.01 38.15
CA ARG A 210 -16.71 -37.84 38.96
C ARG A 210 -16.01 -36.97 40.01
N GLN A 211 -15.47 -35.82 39.62
CA GLN A 211 -14.81 -34.90 40.55
C GLN A 211 -15.77 -34.35 41.60
N ARG A 212 -17.02 -34.05 41.24
CA ARG A 212 -18.03 -33.62 42.20
C ARG A 212 -18.26 -34.70 43.27
N LYS A 213 -18.49 -35.95 42.84
CA LYS A 213 -18.65 -37.10 43.74
C LYS A 213 -17.40 -37.35 44.59
N ALA A 214 -16.21 -37.28 43.99
CA ALA A 214 -14.94 -37.45 44.70
C ALA A 214 -14.72 -36.36 45.76
N ARG A 215 -15.09 -35.10 45.48
CA ARG A 215 -15.01 -34.00 46.45
C ARG A 215 -16.01 -34.17 47.59
N GLU A 216 -17.24 -34.58 47.30
CA GLU A 216 -18.26 -34.88 48.32
C GLU A 216 -17.79 -36.00 49.27
N GLU A 217 -17.24 -37.09 48.73
CA GLU A 217 -16.68 -38.19 49.54
C GLU A 217 -15.42 -37.76 50.29
N ALA A 218 -14.50 -37.00 49.67
CA ALA A 218 -13.32 -36.48 50.34
C ALA A 218 -13.69 -35.55 51.50
N ASP A 219 -14.69 -34.67 51.34
CA ASP A 219 -15.19 -33.81 52.41
C ASP A 219 -15.82 -34.61 53.55
N LYS A 220 -16.55 -35.69 53.23
CA LYS A 220 -17.13 -36.59 54.24
C LYS A 220 -16.03 -37.32 55.03
N VAL A 221 -15.07 -37.94 54.33
CA VAL A 221 -13.96 -38.68 54.95
C VAL A 221 -13.05 -37.72 55.74
N ARG A 222 -12.84 -36.48 55.27
CA ARG A 222 -12.12 -35.45 56.03
C ARG A 222 -12.80 -35.13 57.35
N ARG A 223 -14.12 -34.91 57.35
CA ARG A 223 -14.88 -34.66 58.60
C ARG A 223 -14.83 -35.83 59.57
N GLU A 224 -14.89 -37.06 59.05
CA GLU A 224 -14.75 -38.28 59.86
C GLU A 224 -13.34 -38.39 60.47
N ALA A 225 -12.30 -38.09 59.69
CA ALA A 225 -10.91 -38.07 60.16
C ALA A 225 -10.66 -36.95 61.20
N GLU A 226 -11.18 -35.75 60.99
CA GLU A 226 -11.12 -34.65 61.95
C GLU A 226 -11.82 -35.01 63.28
N ALA A 227 -12.99 -35.64 63.21
CA ALA A 227 -13.71 -36.10 64.39
C ALA A 227 -12.98 -37.23 65.13
N ALA A 228 -12.33 -38.15 64.41
CA ALA A 228 -11.52 -39.21 65.00
C ALA A 228 -10.23 -38.67 65.63
N ALA A 229 -9.58 -37.69 65.00
CA ALA A 229 -8.42 -37.00 65.55
C ALA A 229 -8.77 -36.25 66.85
N LEU A 230 -9.93 -35.58 66.89
CA LEU A 230 -10.43 -34.93 68.11
C LEU A 230 -10.67 -35.97 69.22
N LYS A 231 -11.33 -37.09 68.91
CA LYS A 231 -11.54 -38.18 69.87
C LYS A 231 -10.23 -38.80 70.37
N ALA A 232 -9.24 -38.98 69.50
CA ALA A 232 -7.92 -39.49 69.88
C ALA A 232 -7.19 -38.50 70.79
N ALA A 233 -7.25 -37.20 70.49
CA ALA A 233 -6.66 -36.15 71.33
C ALA A 233 -7.36 -36.07 72.71
N GLU A 234 -8.70 -36.17 72.75
CA GLU A 234 -9.47 -36.22 73.98
C GLU A 234 -9.13 -37.46 74.84
N ALA A 235 -9.03 -38.64 74.22
CA ALA A 235 -8.67 -39.89 74.89
C ALA A 235 -7.23 -39.86 75.44
N ALA A 236 -6.30 -39.21 74.72
CA ALA A 236 -4.92 -39.03 75.18
C ALA A 236 -4.78 -38.05 76.34
N ALA A 237 -5.67 -37.05 76.45
CA ALA A 237 -5.66 -36.04 77.51
C ALA A 237 -6.44 -36.43 78.77
N ALA A 238 -7.33 -37.43 78.70
CA ALA A 238 -8.21 -37.82 79.80
C ALA A 238 -7.47 -38.65 80.89
N PRO A 239 -7.44 -38.19 82.17
CA PRO A 239 -6.83 -38.95 83.26
C PRO A 239 -7.63 -40.22 83.58
N GLY A 240 -6.98 -41.38 83.60
CA GLY A 240 -7.59 -42.66 84.02
C GLY A 240 -8.16 -43.52 82.89
N VAL A 241 -8.02 -43.12 81.62
CA VAL A 241 -8.35 -43.94 80.47
C VAL A 241 -7.31 -45.06 80.31
N ALA A 242 -7.75 -46.30 80.09
CA ALA A 242 -6.86 -47.44 79.86
C ALA A 242 -5.99 -47.19 78.61
N SER A 243 -4.68 -47.44 78.71
CA SER A 243 -3.70 -47.22 77.62
C SER A 243 -4.14 -47.82 76.29
N ASN A 244 -4.81 -48.98 76.34
CA ASN A 244 -5.31 -49.68 75.16
C ASN A 244 -6.38 -48.89 74.39
N PHE A 245 -7.25 -48.14 75.09
CA PHE A 245 -8.31 -47.35 74.45
C PHE A 245 -7.75 -46.10 73.76
N ALA A 246 -6.75 -45.46 74.37
CA ALA A 246 -6.04 -44.34 73.74
C ALA A 246 -5.24 -44.80 72.50
N GLU A 247 -4.58 -45.96 72.57
CA GLU A 247 -3.89 -46.56 71.41
C GLU A 247 -4.85 -46.95 70.29
N GLU A 248 -6.02 -47.53 70.60
CA GLU A 248 -7.05 -47.84 69.60
C GLU A 248 -7.61 -46.58 68.93
N ALA A 249 -7.86 -45.52 69.70
CA ALA A 249 -8.31 -44.24 69.18
C ALA A 249 -7.26 -43.58 68.27
N ALA A 250 -5.97 -43.66 68.63
CA ALA A 250 -4.88 -43.18 67.79
C ALA A 250 -4.76 -43.96 66.48
N ARG A 251 -4.83 -45.30 66.52
CA ARG A 251 -4.80 -46.15 65.31
C ARG A 251 -5.97 -45.89 64.36
N GLU A 252 -7.16 -45.64 64.90
CA GLU A 252 -8.33 -45.31 64.09
C GLU A 252 -8.23 -43.91 63.49
N ALA A 253 -7.68 -42.94 64.23
CA ALA A 253 -7.38 -41.61 63.70
C ALA A 253 -6.36 -41.66 62.54
N ASP A 254 -5.27 -42.42 62.70
CA ASP A 254 -4.25 -42.61 61.65
C ASP A 254 -4.84 -43.27 60.40
N ARG A 255 -5.65 -44.32 60.57
CA ARG A 255 -6.34 -45.00 59.45
C ARG A 255 -7.29 -44.07 58.71
N LEU A 256 -8.06 -43.24 59.42
CA LEU A 256 -8.99 -42.30 58.81
C LEU A 256 -8.26 -41.13 58.16
N ALA A 257 -7.11 -40.70 58.70
CA ALA A 257 -6.24 -39.71 58.07
C ALA A 257 -5.64 -40.22 56.75
N GLU A 258 -5.20 -41.49 56.70
CA GLU A 258 -4.72 -42.12 55.46
C GLU A 258 -5.82 -42.22 54.41
N LYS A 259 -7.03 -42.66 54.82
CA LYS A 259 -8.22 -42.66 53.94
C LYS A 259 -8.59 -41.27 53.43
N ALA A 260 -8.48 -40.24 54.27
CA ALA A 260 -8.72 -38.86 53.85
C ALA A 260 -7.69 -38.39 52.83
N ALA A 261 -6.42 -38.78 52.98
CA ALA A 261 -5.36 -38.49 52.01
C ALA A 261 -5.56 -39.23 50.68
N ASP A 262 -6.02 -40.47 50.69
CA ASP A 262 -6.40 -41.23 49.48
C ASP A 262 -7.59 -40.59 48.77
N ALA A 263 -8.66 -40.29 49.51
CA ALA A 263 -9.85 -39.64 48.96
C ALA A 263 -9.52 -38.26 48.36
N GLN A 264 -8.60 -37.51 48.99
CA GLN A 264 -8.14 -36.23 48.46
C GLN A 264 -7.38 -36.39 47.13
N ARG A 265 -6.53 -37.42 46.99
CA ARG A 265 -5.85 -37.72 45.71
C ARG A 265 -6.83 -38.07 44.61
N ASP A 266 -7.93 -38.73 44.93
CA ASP A 266 -8.96 -39.07 43.95
C ASP A 266 -9.74 -37.85 43.40
N THR A 267 -9.65 -36.69 44.06
CA THR A 267 -10.23 -35.42 43.58
C THR A 267 -9.44 -34.77 42.44
N GLU A 268 -8.21 -35.23 42.19
CA GLU A 268 -7.34 -34.65 41.17
C GLU A 268 -7.93 -34.81 39.77
N ALA A 269 -7.84 -33.74 38.99
CA ALA A 269 -8.41 -33.69 37.65
C ALA A 269 -7.63 -34.58 36.69
N ARG A 270 -8.35 -35.44 35.96
CA ARG A 270 -7.77 -36.20 34.86
C ARG A 270 -8.02 -35.46 33.54
N ASN A 271 -7.04 -35.50 32.65
CA ASN A 271 -7.19 -34.92 31.32
C ASN A 271 -8.25 -35.70 30.52
N SER A 272 -9.42 -35.10 30.32
CA SER A 272 -10.47 -35.56 29.42
C SER A 272 -10.02 -35.38 27.96
N GLY A 273 -9.51 -36.46 27.36
CA GLY A 273 -8.96 -36.44 26.01
C GLY A 273 -9.26 -37.70 25.22
N ALA A 274 -9.25 -37.59 23.90
CA ALA A 274 -9.49 -38.69 22.98
C ALA A 274 -8.30 -38.91 22.04
N GLY A 275 -8.14 -40.14 21.52
CA GLY A 275 -7.14 -40.48 20.52
C GLY A 275 -5.95 -41.30 21.05
N ARG A 276 -5.16 -41.84 20.10
CA ARG A 276 -3.97 -42.66 20.39
C ARG A 276 -2.72 -41.79 20.53
N THR A 277 -1.62 -42.42 20.96
CA THR A 277 -0.29 -41.79 21.02
C THR A 277 0.05 -41.07 19.71
N GLY A 278 0.40 -39.79 19.78
CA GLY A 278 0.68 -38.93 18.62
C GLY A 278 -0.53 -38.23 17.98
N ALA A 279 -1.76 -38.55 18.39
CA ALA A 279 -3.00 -37.95 17.86
C ALA A 279 -4.01 -37.58 18.98
N LYS A 280 -3.52 -37.27 20.18
CA LYS A 280 -4.38 -36.87 21.29
C LYS A 280 -5.03 -35.51 21.01
N VAL A 281 -6.36 -35.44 21.18
CA VAL A 281 -7.16 -34.21 21.10
C VAL A 281 -7.80 -33.97 22.46
N SER A 282 -7.76 -32.73 22.92
CA SER A 282 -8.37 -32.26 24.17
C SER A 282 -9.09 -30.94 23.90
N LEU A 283 -10.05 -30.59 24.78
CA LEU A 283 -10.70 -29.28 24.73
C LEU A 283 -9.67 -28.18 25.00
N ARG A 284 -9.76 -27.08 24.26
CA ARG A 284 -8.92 -25.90 24.46
C ARG A 284 -9.79 -24.68 24.74
N THR A 285 -9.44 -23.94 25.79
CA THR A 285 -10.11 -22.68 26.13
C THR A 285 -9.56 -21.56 25.25
N PHE A 286 -10.44 -20.95 24.46
CA PHE A 286 -10.18 -19.70 23.75
C PHE A 286 -10.88 -18.57 24.50
N VAL A 287 -10.12 -17.54 24.89
CA VAL A 287 -10.67 -16.35 25.55
C VAL A 287 -10.80 -15.27 24.48
N THR A 288 -12.03 -14.94 24.11
CA THR A 288 -12.36 -13.83 23.20
C THR A 288 -13.06 -12.74 23.98
N ALA A 289 -12.66 -11.49 23.77
CA ALA A 289 -13.37 -10.35 24.35
C ALA A 289 -14.56 -9.96 23.45
N GLU A 290 -15.73 -9.81 24.05
CA GLU A 290 -16.90 -9.19 23.42
C GLU A 290 -16.91 -7.70 23.78
N ILE A 291 -17.11 -6.84 22.79
CA ILE A 291 -17.21 -5.40 23.01
C ILE A 291 -18.64 -5.09 23.46
N THR A 292 -18.82 -4.81 24.74
CA THR A 292 -20.13 -4.47 25.32
C THR A 292 -20.42 -2.97 25.28
N ASP A 293 -19.39 -2.15 25.40
CA ASP A 293 -19.44 -0.70 25.28
C ASP A 293 -18.27 -0.23 24.41
N TYR A 294 -18.59 0.21 23.20
CA TYR A 294 -17.60 0.63 22.23
C TYR A 294 -16.92 1.94 22.60
N ASP A 295 -17.69 2.92 23.09
CA ASP A 295 -17.16 4.26 23.39
C ASP A 295 -16.22 4.21 24.59
N ALA A 296 -16.59 3.45 25.63
CA ALA A 296 -15.71 3.22 26.79
C ALA A 296 -14.41 2.53 26.38
N LEU A 297 -14.49 1.54 25.49
CA LEU A 297 -13.32 0.79 25.02
C LEU A 297 -12.39 1.68 24.16
N VAL A 298 -12.94 2.48 23.24
CA VAL A 298 -12.16 3.44 22.46
C VAL A 298 -11.47 4.45 23.37
N MET A 299 -12.18 4.97 24.37
CA MET A 299 -11.60 5.92 25.32
C MET A 299 -10.47 5.32 26.16
N ALA A 300 -10.56 4.03 26.51
CA ALA A 300 -9.49 3.31 27.21
C ALA A 300 -8.28 3.00 26.29
N LEU A 301 -8.52 2.81 24.99
CA LEU A 301 -7.49 2.43 24.02
C LEU A 301 -6.90 3.60 23.22
N LYS A 302 -7.44 4.82 23.34
CA LYS A 302 -7.07 6.01 22.53
C LYS A 302 -5.58 6.35 22.52
N ASP A 303 -4.86 5.99 23.58
CA ASP A 303 -3.43 6.31 23.75
C ASP A 303 -2.50 5.22 23.18
N ARG A 304 -3.05 4.11 22.69
CA ARG A 304 -2.28 3.06 22.03
C ARG A 304 -1.74 3.53 20.67
N PRO A 305 -0.46 3.27 20.34
CA PRO A 305 0.13 3.68 19.06
C PRO A 305 -0.68 3.23 17.84
N GLU A 306 -1.19 2.00 17.86
CA GLU A 306 -1.93 1.39 16.76
C GLU A 306 -3.25 2.14 16.50
N VAL A 307 -3.93 2.57 17.56
CA VAL A 307 -5.17 3.35 17.46
C VAL A 307 -4.88 4.74 16.88
N ARG A 308 -3.78 5.39 17.32
CA ARG A 308 -3.37 6.69 16.80
C ARG A 308 -3.01 6.64 15.32
N GLU A 309 -2.31 5.61 14.87
CA GLU A 309 -1.95 5.41 13.46
C GLU A 309 -3.18 5.22 12.57
N VAL A 310 -4.15 4.43 13.03
CA VAL A 310 -5.43 4.24 12.33
C VAL A 310 -6.19 5.56 12.25
N ILE A 311 -6.31 6.29 13.36
CA ILE A 311 -6.98 7.60 13.38
C ILE A 311 -6.28 8.59 12.43
N GLN A 312 -4.95 8.66 12.43
CA GLN A 312 -4.21 9.54 11.52
C GLN A 312 -4.45 9.17 10.04
N THR A 313 -4.50 7.88 9.73
CA THR A 313 -4.80 7.40 8.38
C THR A 313 -6.21 7.80 7.94
N LEU A 314 -7.19 7.69 8.83
CA LEU A 314 -8.57 8.13 8.58
C LEU A 314 -8.65 9.66 8.41
N ALA A 315 -7.94 10.43 9.24
CA ALA A 315 -7.87 11.88 9.13
C ALA A 315 -7.25 12.33 7.80
N ASN A 316 -6.16 11.69 7.36
CA ASN A 316 -5.53 11.96 6.06
C ASN A 316 -6.47 11.67 4.89
N ARG A 317 -7.30 10.62 4.99
CA ARG A 317 -8.31 10.30 3.98
C ARG A 317 -9.41 11.35 3.94
N ALA A 318 -9.91 11.78 5.10
CA ALA A 318 -10.91 12.85 5.20
C ALA A 318 -10.39 14.17 4.64
N ALA A 319 -9.15 14.55 4.94
CA ALA A 319 -8.50 15.75 4.39
C ALA A 319 -8.40 15.69 2.85
N LYS A 320 -8.02 14.54 2.28
CA LYS A 320 -7.96 14.35 0.82
C LYS A 320 -9.33 14.44 0.15
N SER A 321 -10.40 14.03 0.84
CA SER A 321 -11.78 14.13 0.32
C SER A 321 -12.45 15.48 0.62
N GLY A 322 -11.74 16.43 1.26
CA GLY A 322 -12.31 17.72 1.66
C GLY A 322 -13.32 17.65 2.82
N VAL A 323 -13.38 16.53 3.54
CA VAL A 323 -14.28 16.35 4.68
C VAL A 323 -13.57 16.77 5.96
N GLN A 324 -14.13 17.75 6.67
CA GLN A 324 -13.60 18.23 7.93
C GLN A 324 -14.22 17.45 9.10
N VAL A 325 -13.37 16.82 9.91
CA VAL A 325 -13.75 16.14 11.15
C VAL A 325 -13.29 16.99 12.35
N PRO A 326 -14.00 17.00 13.51
CA PRO A 326 -13.50 17.67 14.71
C PRO A 326 -12.09 17.18 15.11
N GLY A 327 -11.19 18.11 15.44
CA GLY A 327 -9.84 17.80 15.91
C GLY A 327 -8.78 17.58 14.81
N MET A 328 -9.13 17.60 13.52
CA MET A 328 -8.15 17.63 12.42
C MET A 328 -7.96 19.04 11.84
N LYS A 329 -6.79 19.27 11.22
CA LYS A 329 -6.53 20.45 10.38
C LYS A 329 -5.95 19.98 9.04
N ALA A 330 -6.62 20.30 7.95
CA ALA A 330 -6.08 20.07 6.61
C ALA A 330 -4.97 21.11 6.33
N VAL A 331 -3.81 20.64 5.87
CA VAL A 331 -2.70 21.47 5.43
C VAL A 331 -2.52 21.21 3.93
N GLU A 332 -2.74 22.22 3.10
CA GLU A 332 -2.54 22.15 1.65
C GLU A 332 -1.14 22.69 1.33
N GLU A 333 -0.29 21.85 0.77
CA GLU A 333 1.01 22.23 0.25
C GLU A 333 1.04 21.98 -1.26
N ARG A 334 1.18 23.05 -2.05
CA ARG A 334 1.31 22.94 -3.50
C ARG A 334 2.78 22.70 -3.85
N ARG A 335 3.10 21.46 -4.20
CA ARG A 335 4.39 21.06 -4.76
C ARG A 335 4.20 20.71 -6.23
N ALA A 336 5.26 20.86 -7.03
CA ALA A 336 5.27 20.36 -8.41
C ALA A 336 4.94 18.86 -8.39
N ALA A 337 4.06 18.43 -9.31
CA ALA A 337 3.54 17.08 -9.40
C ALA A 337 4.54 16.08 -9.98
#